data_AF-A0AA89BTR4-F1
#
_entry.id   AF-A0AA89BTR4-F1
#
_cell.length_a   1.000
_cell.length_b   1.000
_cell.length_c   1.000
_cell.angle_alpha   90.00
_cell.angle_beta   90.00
_cell.angle_gamma   90.00
#
_symmetry.space_group_name_H-M   'P 1'
#
loop_
_entity.id
_entity.type
_entity.pdbx_description
1 polymer ?
#
loop_
_entity_poly.entity_id
_entity_poly.type
_entity_poly.pdbx_seq_one_letter_code
_entity_poly.pdbx_strand_id
1 'polypeptide(L)'
;MPSPKGSNGSDHAFPAADAEKKLNPGTNRGVEVDPVSAEVAASVEIKERAKATKKQEEKENKEALQSLKRAIIVSGIVVAVAGAVFAITKKLREK
;
A
#
# COMPACT_ATOMS: atom_id res chain seq x y z
N MET A 1 -40.48 70.66 -2.33
CA MET A 1 -39.93 69.33 -2.67
C MET A 1 -38.81 69.02 -1.67
N PRO A 2 -38.98 68.03 -0.79
CA PRO A 2 -38.01 67.71 0.28
C PRO A 2 -36.86 66.81 -0.20
N SER A 3 -35.65 67.07 0.30
CA SER A 3 -34.42 66.29 0.08
C SER A 3 -34.46 64.92 0.77
N PRO A 4 -33.84 63.85 0.22
CA PRO A 4 -33.74 62.58 0.91
C PRO A 4 -32.56 62.58 1.90
N LYS A 5 -32.88 62.24 3.15
CA LYS A 5 -31.96 62.05 4.28
C LYS A 5 -31.45 60.61 4.24
N GLY A 6 -30.15 60.42 3.94
CA GLY A 6 -29.51 59.11 3.98
C GLY A 6 -29.39 58.60 5.41
N SER A 7 -30.16 57.56 5.74
CA SER A 7 -30.15 56.87 7.04
C SER A 7 -29.07 55.79 7.08
N ASN A 8 -28.17 55.92 8.05
CA ASN A 8 -27.35 54.90 8.72
C ASN A 8 -27.36 53.49 8.11
N GLY A 9 -26.27 53.14 7.42
CA GLY A 9 -25.97 51.77 7.03
C GLY A 9 -25.64 50.95 8.27
N SER A 10 -26.45 49.92 8.53
CA SER A 10 -26.28 48.98 9.64
C SER A 10 -25.14 48.00 9.36
N ASP A 11 -24.24 47.91 10.33
CA ASP A 11 -23.02 47.12 10.39
C ASP A 11 -23.24 45.60 10.38
N HIS A 12 -23.38 45.01 9.19
CA HIS A 12 -23.26 43.55 9.01
C HIS A 12 -22.13 43.24 8.02
N ALA A 13 -20.90 43.62 8.38
CA ALA A 13 -19.71 43.09 7.71
C ALA A 13 -19.33 41.76 8.36
N PHE A 14 -19.17 40.71 7.54
CA PHE A 14 -18.59 39.45 7.98
C PHE A 14 -17.22 39.72 8.62
N PRO A 15 -16.86 39.04 9.72
CA PRO A 15 -15.54 39.22 10.33
C PRO A 15 -14.47 38.94 9.28
N ALA A 16 -13.54 39.88 9.11
CA ALA A 16 -12.41 39.70 8.21
C ALA A 16 -11.68 38.42 8.60
N ALA A 17 -11.58 37.46 7.68
CA ALA A 17 -10.77 36.29 7.89
C ALA A 17 -9.31 36.73 7.93
N ASP A 18 -8.71 36.71 9.12
CA ASP A 18 -7.28 36.94 9.30
C ASP A 18 -6.50 35.80 8.61
N ALA A 19 -6.12 36.04 7.36
CA ALA A 19 -5.37 35.12 6.54
C ALA A 19 -3.89 35.07 6.94
N GLU A 20 -3.36 36.12 7.56
CA GLU A 20 -1.96 36.18 8.02
C GLU A 20 -1.73 35.26 9.22
N LYS A 21 -2.72 35.12 10.11
CA LYS A 21 -2.64 34.21 11.25
C LYS A 21 -2.65 32.72 10.85
N LYS A 22 -3.06 32.37 9.63
CA LYS A 22 -3.19 30.98 9.15
C LYS A 22 -1.98 30.45 8.36
N LEU A 23 -0.90 31.22 8.20
CA LEU A 23 0.28 30.82 7.42
C LEU A 23 1.53 30.54 8.25
N ASN A 24 1.43 30.52 9.59
CA ASN A 24 2.53 30.17 10.48
C ASN A 24 2.41 28.71 10.98
N PRO A 25 3.02 27.74 10.29
CA PRO A 25 3.08 26.34 10.78
C PRO A 25 3.93 26.19 12.05
N GLY A 26 4.71 27.19 12.44
CA GLY A 26 5.55 27.16 13.65
C GLY A 26 4.78 27.31 14.98
N THR A 27 3.62 27.95 14.98
CA THR A 27 2.86 28.29 16.20
C THR A 27 1.70 27.32 16.49
N ASN A 28 1.31 26.50 15.52
CA ASN A 28 0.23 25.51 15.66
C ASN A 28 0.81 24.12 16.01
N ARG A 29 1.52 24.00 17.14
CA ARG A 29 1.98 22.70 17.66
C ARG A 29 0.92 21.95 18.46
N GLY A 30 -0.21 22.59 18.73
CA GLY A 30 -1.37 22.01 19.41
C GLY A 30 -2.50 21.76 18.44
N VAL A 31 -2.27 20.97 17.39
CA VAL A 31 -3.40 20.33 16.71
C VAL A 31 -3.79 19.17 17.62
N GLU A 32 -4.71 19.42 18.54
CA GLU A 32 -5.41 18.36 19.26
C GLU A 32 -6.23 17.63 18.19
N VAL A 33 -5.61 16.61 17.60
CA VAL A 33 -6.30 15.69 16.70
C VAL A 33 -7.42 15.09 17.51
N ASP A 34 -8.65 15.37 17.10
CA ASP A 34 -9.84 14.76 17.65
C ASP A 34 -9.58 13.24 17.78
N PRO A 35 -9.78 12.62 18.95
CA PRO A 35 -9.43 11.22 19.19
C PRO A 35 -9.97 10.26 18.11
N VAL A 36 -11.09 10.59 17.47
CA VAL A 36 -11.64 9.85 16.33
C VAL A 36 -10.71 9.89 15.11
N SER A 37 -10.07 11.02 14.83
CA SER A 37 -9.10 11.16 13.75
C SER A 37 -7.79 10.40 14.02
N ALA A 38 -7.37 10.31 15.29
CA ALA A 38 -6.22 9.50 15.69
C ALA A 38 -6.52 7.99 15.52
N GLU A 39 -7.72 7.55 15.87
CA GLU A 39 -8.18 6.17 15.67
C GLU A 39 -8.28 5.83 14.17
N VAL A 40 -8.78 6.75 13.34
CA VAL A 40 -8.85 6.56 11.88
C VAL A 40 -7.45 6.53 11.25
N ALA A 41 -6.53 7.39 11.69
CA ALA A 41 -5.14 7.37 11.20
C ALA A 41 -4.43 6.06 11.57
N ALA A 42 -4.56 5.61 12.82
CA ALA A 42 -4.03 4.33 13.27
C ALA A 42 -4.67 3.15 12.48
N SER A 43 -5.98 3.20 12.25
CA SER A 43 -6.71 2.18 11.48
C SER A 43 -6.27 2.13 10.02
N VAL A 44 -6.03 3.29 9.38
CA VAL A 44 -5.48 3.39 8.02
C VAL A 44 -4.09 2.78 7.96
N GLU A 45 -3.20 3.12 8.90
CA GLU A 45 -1.84 2.59 8.94
C GLU A 45 -1.81 1.05 9.14
N ILE A 46 -2.65 0.53 10.04
CA ILE A 46 -2.81 -0.92 10.26
C ILE A 46 -3.31 -1.61 8.99
N LYS A 47 -4.29 -1.01 8.31
CA LYS A 47 -4.88 -1.55 7.08
C LYS A 47 -3.90 -1.51 5.91
N GLU A 48 -3.04 -0.51 5.85
CA GLU A 48 -1.99 -0.40 4.83
C GLU A 48 -0.88 -1.42 5.04
N ARG A 49 -0.42 -1.59 6.29
CA ARG A 49 0.52 -2.65 6.68
C ARG A 49 -0.04 -4.03 6.33
N ALA A 50 -1.29 -4.33 6.69
CA ALA A 50 -1.93 -5.61 6.37
C ALA A 50 -2.07 -5.87 4.85
N LYS A 51 -2.28 -4.82 4.04
CA LYS A 51 -2.30 -4.95 2.57
C LYS A 51 -0.90 -5.22 2.00
N ALA A 52 0.14 -4.65 2.59
CA ALA A 52 1.52 -4.90 2.19
C ALA A 52 1.95 -6.34 2.50
N THR A 53 1.60 -6.86 3.69
CA THR A 53 1.89 -8.25 4.07
C THR A 53 1.19 -9.25 3.15
N LYS A 54 -0.11 -9.03 2.86
CA LYS A 54 -0.88 -9.89 1.95
C LYS A 54 -0.29 -9.91 0.54
N LYS A 55 0.19 -8.76 0.05
CA LYS A 55 0.86 -8.67 -1.26
C LYS A 55 2.21 -9.37 -1.28
N GLN A 56 2.95 -9.40 -0.16
CA GLN A 56 4.19 -10.17 -0.05
C GLN A 56 3.89 -11.66 -0.03
N GLU A 57 2.98 -12.13 0.81
CA GLU A 57 2.57 -13.53 0.86
C GLU A 57 2.09 -14.03 -0.51
N GLU A 58 1.26 -13.26 -1.23
CA GLU A 58 0.81 -13.66 -2.58
C GLU A 58 1.96 -13.81 -3.58
N LYS A 59 2.99 -12.96 -3.48
CA LYS A 59 4.17 -13.04 -4.35
C LYS A 59 5.03 -14.25 -3.99
N GLU A 60 5.28 -14.46 -2.72
CA GLU A 60 6.04 -15.61 -2.20
C GLU A 60 5.37 -16.93 -2.59
N ASN A 61 4.04 -17.02 -2.46
CA ASN A 61 3.29 -18.20 -2.89
C ASN A 61 3.37 -18.43 -4.40
N LYS A 62 3.29 -17.37 -5.22
CA LYS A 62 3.44 -17.47 -6.68
C LYS A 62 4.85 -17.91 -7.07
N GLU A 63 5.87 -17.39 -6.41
CA GLU A 63 7.26 -17.77 -6.62
C GLU A 63 7.53 -19.22 -6.18
N ALA A 64 6.98 -19.66 -5.05
CA ALA A 64 7.06 -21.04 -4.58
C ALA A 64 6.40 -22.03 -5.55
N LEU A 65 5.24 -21.69 -6.11
CA LEU A 65 4.59 -22.53 -7.13
C LEU A 65 5.40 -22.58 -8.44
N GLN A 66 6.03 -21.48 -8.83
CA GLN A 66 6.90 -21.45 -10.00
C GLN A 66 8.19 -22.26 -9.76
N SER A 67 8.78 -22.17 -8.57
CA SER A 67 9.97 -22.95 -8.20
C SER A 67 9.64 -24.44 -8.14
N LEU A 68 8.48 -24.83 -7.61
CA LEU A 68 8.01 -26.21 -7.63
C LEU A 68 7.81 -26.76 -9.05
N LYS A 69 7.15 -26.00 -9.94
CA LYS A 69 7.00 -26.40 -11.35
C LYS A 69 8.36 -26.62 -12.02
N ARG A 70 9.32 -25.72 -11.81
CA ARG A 70 10.68 -25.87 -12.32
C ARG A 70 11.38 -27.09 -11.73
N ALA A 71 11.26 -27.32 -10.43
CA ALA A 71 11.86 -28.46 -9.75
C ALA A 71 11.34 -29.80 -10.28
N ILE A 72 10.03 -29.92 -10.55
CA ILE A 72 9.43 -31.13 -11.13
C ILE A 72 9.97 -31.39 -12.55
N ILE A 73 10.12 -30.33 -13.37
CA ILE A 73 10.67 -30.48 -14.73
C ILE A 73 12.14 -30.93 -14.66
N VAL A 74 12.95 -30.27 -13.83
CA VAL A 74 14.37 -30.60 -13.67
C VAL A 74 14.55 -32.01 -13.10
N SER A 75 13.73 -32.41 -12.12
CA SER A 75 13.80 -33.77 -11.55
C SER A 75 13.46 -34.84 -12.59
N GLY A 76 12.46 -34.59 -13.45
CA GLY A 76 12.12 -35.49 -14.55
C GLY A 76 13.29 -35.71 -15.53
N ILE A 77 14.00 -34.64 -15.90
CA ILE A 77 15.16 -34.73 -16.81
C ILE A 77 16.27 -35.58 -16.18
N VAL A 78 16.59 -35.38 -14.91
CA VAL A 78 17.64 -36.14 -14.21
C VAL A 78 17.30 -37.63 -14.17
N VAL A 79 16.06 -37.99 -13.86
CA VAL A 79 15.60 -39.38 -13.84
C VAL A 79 15.67 -40.00 -15.24
N ALA A 80 15.28 -39.27 -16.29
CA ALA A 80 15.35 -39.75 -17.67
C ALA A 80 16.81 -40.01 -18.12
N VAL A 81 17.73 -39.10 -17.80
CA VAL A 81 19.16 -39.26 -18.10
C VAL A 81 19.74 -40.47 -17.36
N ALA A 82 19.46 -40.62 -16.07
CA ALA A 82 19.88 -41.77 -15.29
C ALA A 82 19.32 -43.08 -15.85
N GLY A 83 18.04 -43.09 -16.24
CA GLY A 83 17.40 -44.24 -16.89
C GLY A 83 18.04 -44.61 -18.23
N ALA A 84 18.40 -43.63 -19.06
CA ALA A 84 19.07 -43.87 -20.33
C ALA A 84 20.46 -44.48 -20.15
N VAL A 85 21.27 -43.92 -19.24
CA VAL A 85 22.60 -44.47 -18.91
C VAL A 85 22.48 -45.88 -18.32
N PHE A 86 21.51 -46.10 -17.43
CA PHE A 86 21.26 -47.42 -16.84
C PHE A 86 20.84 -48.45 -17.89
N ALA A 87 19.98 -48.08 -18.85
CA ALA A 87 19.56 -48.97 -19.92
C ALA A 87 20.74 -49.37 -20.83
N ILE A 88 21.60 -48.41 -21.19
CA ILE A 88 22.79 -48.66 -22.02
C ILE A 88 23.77 -49.58 -21.29
N THR A 89 24.08 -49.27 -20.03
CA THR A 89 25.03 -50.06 -19.23
C THR A 89 24.51 -51.46 -18.91
N LYS A 90 23.20 -51.61 -18.62
CA LYS A 90 22.57 -52.93 -18.46
C LYS A 90 22.67 -53.76 -19.74
N LYS A 91 22.39 -53.16 -20.91
CA LYS A 91 22.47 -53.86 -22.20
C LYS A 91 23.88 -54.29 -22.59
N LEU A 92 24.91 -53.61 -22.07
CA LEU A 92 26.31 -54.00 -22.24
C LEU A 92 26.74 -55.11 -21.27
N ARG A 93 26.14 -55.20 -20.08
CA ARG A 93 26.49 -56.19 -19.04
C ARG A 93 25.87 -57.57 -19.25
N GLU A 94 24.81 -57.66 -20.05
CA GLU A 94 24.14 -58.92 -20.43
C GLU A 94 24.76 -59.59 -21.69
N LYS A 95 25.86 -59.05 -22.24
CA LYS A 95 26.70 -59.70 -23.26
C LYS A 95 28.02 -60.15 -22.64
#